data_AF-A0A925KB57-F1
#
_entry.id   AF-A0A925KB57-F1
#
_cell.length_a   1.000
_cell.length_b   1.000
_cell.length_c   1.000
_cell.angle_alpha   90.00
_cell.angle_beta   90.00
_cell.angle_gamma   90.00
#
_symmetry.space_group_name_H-M   'P 1'
#
loop_
_entity.id
_entity.type
_entity.pdbx_description
1 polymer ?
#
loop_
_entity_poly.entity_id
_entity_poly.type
_entity_poly.pdbx_seq_one_letter_code
_entity_poly.pdbx_strand_id
1 'polypeptide(L)'
;MKLQALAPIAAAVVLTALPAQAQVEIAWWHSMGGALGEWVNDLAKDFNAKQTDYKVTPVFKGTYDESMTAAIAAFRAGNAPHVLQVFEVGTATM
;
A
#
# COMPACT_ATOMS: atom_id res chain seq x y z
N MET A 1 -68.38 13.60 -19.50
CA MET A 1 -67.03 13.66 -20.09
C MET A 1 -66.04 13.79 -18.95
N LYS A 2 -65.12 12.83 -18.83
CA LYS A 2 -64.17 12.66 -17.71
C LYS A 2 -63.06 13.72 -17.80
N LEU A 3 -62.89 14.54 -16.76
CA LEU A 3 -61.62 15.22 -16.48
C LEU A 3 -60.81 14.32 -15.55
N GLN A 4 -59.66 13.82 -16.01
CA GLN A 4 -58.61 13.30 -15.15
C GLN A 4 -57.26 13.76 -15.70
N ALA A 5 -56.65 14.68 -14.95
CA ALA A 5 -55.29 15.16 -15.14
C ALA A 5 -54.31 14.07 -14.69
N LEU A 6 -53.21 13.87 -15.41
CA LEU A 6 -52.05 13.09 -14.95
C LEU A 6 -50.76 13.78 -15.42
N ALA A 7 -50.05 14.31 -14.43
CA ALA A 7 -48.75 14.99 -14.52
C ALA A 7 -47.59 13.97 -14.66
N PRO A 8 -46.40 14.38 -15.13
CA PRO A 8 -45.31 13.47 -15.47
C PRO A 8 -44.57 13.00 -14.21
N ILE A 9 -44.33 11.71 -14.07
CA ILE A 9 -43.51 11.15 -12.99
C ILE A 9 -42.04 11.31 -13.38
N ALA A 10 -41.37 12.30 -12.79
CA ALA A 10 -39.92 12.44 -12.83
C ALA A 10 -39.30 11.39 -11.87
N ALA A 11 -38.64 10.38 -12.43
CA ALA A 11 -37.89 9.41 -11.65
C ALA A 11 -36.58 10.04 -11.14
N ALA A 12 -36.54 10.37 -9.85
CA ALA A 12 -35.33 10.81 -9.17
C ALA A 12 -34.43 9.59 -8.90
N VAL A 13 -33.31 9.49 -9.63
CA VAL A 13 -32.23 8.52 -9.32
C VAL A 13 -31.44 9.07 -8.13
N VAL A 14 -31.64 8.48 -6.96
CA VAL A 14 -30.79 8.74 -5.79
C VAL A 14 -29.52 7.92 -5.95
N LEU A 15 -28.43 8.57 -6.39
CA LEU A 15 -27.11 7.96 -6.43
C LEU A 15 -26.54 7.96 -5.01
N THR A 16 -26.63 6.84 -4.29
CA THR A 16 -25.96 6.68 -3.00
C THR A 16 -24.45 6.56 -3.26
N ALA A 17 -23.66 7.54 -2.80
CA ALA A 17 -22.22 7.45 -2.84
C ALA A 17 -21.74 6.29 -1.95
N LEU A 18 -21.22 5.23 -2.55
CA LEU A 18 -20.52 4.19 -1.82
C LEU A 18 -19.21 4.77 -1.27
N PRO A 19 -18.80 4.42 -0.04
CA PRO A 19 -17.52 4.88 0.49
C PRO A 19 -16.39 4.36 -0.38
N ALA A 20 -15.59 5.27 -0.95
CA ALA A 20 -14.34 4.91 -1.60
C ALA A 20 -13.34 4.50 -0.50
N GLN A 21 -13.03 3.21 -0.40
CA GLN A 21 -11.94 2.74 0.46
C GLN A 21 -10.62 3.02 -0.25
N ALA A 22 -9.76 3.83 0.36
CA ALA A 22 -8.42 4.09 -0.15
C ALA A 22 -7.56 2.82 0.00
N GLN A 23 -6.79 2.48 -1.05
CA GLN A 23 -5.83 1.39 -1.02
C GLN A 23 -4.78 1.65 0.07
N VAL A 24 -4.51 0.65 0.91
CA VAL A 24 -3.55 0.77 2.01
C VAL A 24 -2.13 0.58 1.48
N GLU A 25 -1.28 1.60 1.61
CA GLU A 25 0.12 1.51 1.18
C GLU A 25 1.00 0.89 2.28
N ILE A 26 1.79 -0.13 1.90
CA ILE A 26 2.71 -0.86 2.76
C ILE A 26 4.14 -0.62 2.28
N ALA A 27 4.87 0.23 2.98
CA ALA A 27 6.30 0.44 2.76
C ALA A 27 7.14 -0.75 3.25
N TRP A 28 7.91 -1.36 2.34
CA TRP A 28 8.83 -2.45 2.63
C TRP A 28 10.27 -2.02 2.30
N TRP A 29 11.13 -1.93 3.31
CA TRP A 29 12.54 -1.60 3.14
C TRP A 29 13.39 -2.87 3.04
N HIS A 30 14.28 -2.93 2.04
CA HIS A 30 15.13 -4.09 1.79
C HIS A 30 16.57 -3.71 1.43
N SER A 31 17.48 -4.69 1.53
CA SER A 31 18.92 -4.55 1.24
C SER A 31 19.38 -5.36 0.02
N MET A 32 18.44 -5.86 -0.77
CA MET A 32 18.72 -6.60 -2.01
C MET A 32 19.11 -5.67 -3.16
N GLY A 33 20.36 -5.77 -3.62
CA GLY A 33 20.87 -5.09 -4.81
C GLY A 33 20.91 -5.99 -6.05
N GLY A 34 21.15 -5.40 -7.22
CA GLY A 34 21.27 -6.13 -8.49
C GLY A 34 20.03 -6.98 -8.81
N ALA A 35 20.25 -8.20 -9.33
CA ALA A 35 19.18 -9.12 -9.73
C ALA A 35 18.22 -9.50 -8.58
N LEU A 36 18.70 -9.53 -7.33
CA LEU A 36 17.83 -9.79 -6.18
C LEU A 36 16.86 -8.62 -5.92
N GLY A 37 17.31 -7.39 -6.18
CA GLY A 37 16.45 -6.20 -6.12
C GLY A 37 15.38 -6.22 -7.20
N GLU A 38 15.72 -6.62 -8.43
CA GLU A 38 14.74 -6.84 -9.51
C GLU A 38 13.70 -7.88 -9.11
N TRP A 39 14.13 -9.01 -8.57
CA TRP A 39 13.23 -10.05 -8.09
C TRP A 39 12.28 -9.57 -6.99
N VAL A 40 12.77 -8.76 -6.04
CA VAL A 40 11.92 -8.14 -4.99
C VAL A 40 10.85 -7.23 -5.59
N ASN A 41 11.21 -6.44 -6.60
CA ASN A 41 10.26 -5.55 -7.29
C ASN A 41 9.20 -6.36 -8.06
N ASP A 42 9.61 -7.42 -8.74
CA ASP A 42 8.68 -8.30 -9.46
C ASP A 42 7.73 -9.01 -8.48
N LEU A 43 8.22 -9.46 -7.32
CA LEU A 43 7.39 -10.05 -6.28
C LEU A 43 6.32 -9.08 -5.78
N ALA A 44 6.70 -7.83 -5.49
CA ALA A 44 5.75 -6.81 -5.06
C ALA A 44 4.74 -6.46 -6.17
N LYS A 45 5.19 -6.40 -7.42
CA LYS A 45 4.33 -6.17 -8.59
C LYS A 45 3.29 -7.27 -8.75
N ASP A 46 3.70 -8.53 -8.67
CA ASP A 46 2.80 -9.67 -8.79
C ASP A 46 1.77 -9.72 -7.65
N PHE A 47 2.19 -9.38 -6.43
CA PHE A 47 1.27 -9.25 -5.30
C PHE A 47 0.25 -8.14 -5.53
N ASN A 48 0.72 -6.94 -5.91
CA ASN A 48 -0.12 -5.78 -6.17
C ASN A 48 -1.07 -5.99 -7.35
N ALA A 49 -0.72 -6.83 -8.32
CA ALA A 49 -1.59 -7.15 -9.45
C ALA A 49 -2.74 -8.12 -9.09
N LYS A 50 -2.60 -8.89 -8.02
CA LYS A 50 -3.59 -9.91 -7.61
C LYS A 50 -4.71 -9.37 -6.73
N GLN A 51 -4.60 -8.13 -6.26
CA GLN A 51 -5.49 -7.57 -5.25
C GLN A 51 -5.47 -6.03 -5.26
N THR A 52 -6.51 -5.41 -4.71
CA THR A 52 -6.70 -3.94 -4.76
C THR A 52 -6.69 -3.27 -3.39
N ASP A 53 -6.68 -4.03 -2.30
CA ASP A 53 -6.86 -3.51 -0.95
C ASP A 53 -5.55 -2.93 -0.39
N TYR A 54 -4.41 -3.47 -0.83
CA TYR A 54 -3.07 -3.12 -0.38
C TYR A 54 -2.14 -2.87 -1.55
N LYS A 55 -1.15 -2.00 -1.33
CA LYS A 55 -0.07 -1.70 -2.27
C LYS A 55 1.27 -1.80 -1.56
N VAL A 56 2.02 -2.85 -1.85
CA VAL A 56 3.38 -3.02 -1.33
C VAL A 56 4.34 -2.20 -2.18
N THR A 57 5.09 -1.32 -1.52
CA THR A 57 6.12 -0.48 -2.14
C THR A 57 7.48 -0.89 -1.58
N PRO A 58 8.25 -1.74 -2.30
CA PRO A 58 9.62 -2.06 -1.94
C PRO A 58 10.54 -0.85 -2.15
N VAL A 59 11.44 -0.62 -1.21
CA VAL A 59 12.43 0.47 -1.25
C VAL A 59 13.80 -0.09 -0.88
N PHE A 60 14.74 0.02 -1.81
CA PHE A 60 16.14 -0.33 -1.54
C PHE A 60 16.78 0.73 -0.62
N LYS A 61 17.34 0.27 0.50
CA LYS A 61 17.93 1.13 1.53
C LYS A 61 19.44 1.04 1.65
N GLY A 62 20.10 0.34 0.73
CA GLY A 62 21.54 0.08 0.76
C GLY A 62 21.86 -1.28 1.36
N THR A 63 23.03 -1.40 1.94
CA THR A 63 23.47 -2.57 2.72
C THR A 63 22.60 -2.78 3.96
N TYR A 64 22.73 -3.94 4.61
CA TYR A 64 21.99 -4.25 5.83
C TYR A 64 22.27 -3.26 6.96
N ASP A 65 23.52 -2.84 7.15
CA ASP A 65 23.90 -1.87 8.18
C ASP A 65 23.29 -0.49 7.93
N GLU A 66 23.30 -0.05 6.67
CA GLU A 66 22.66 1.21 6.24
C GLU A 66 21.15 1.14 6.44
N SER A 67 20.54 0.01 6.08
CA SER A 67 19.09 -0.20 6.19
C SER A 67 18.64 -0.24 7.65
N MET A 68 19.40 -0.90 8.53
CA MET A 68 19.17 -0.94 9.98
C MET A 68 19.32 0.45 10.60
N THR A 69 20.39 1.16 10.27
CA THR A 69 20.64 2.53 10.76
C THR A 69 19.52 3.48 10.35
N ALA A 70 19.08 3.40 9.08
CA ALA A 70 17.98 4.19 8.57
C ALA A 70 16.66 3.86 9.27
N ALA A 71 16.39 2.58 9.55
CA ALA A 71 15.17 2.16 10.22
C ALA A 71 15.10 2.62 11.68
N ILE A 72 16.21 2.55 12.43
CA ILE A 72 16.30 3.05 13.80
C ILE A 72 16.01 4.57 13.83
N ALA A 73 16.61 5.32 12.90
CA ALA A 73 16.36 6.75 12.77
C ALA A 73 14.90 7.06 12.42
N ALA A 74 14.35 6.32 11.44
CA ALA A 74 12.96 6.47 11.00
C ALA A 74 11.96 6.14 12.12
N PHE A 75 12.23 5.09 12.91
CA PHE A 75 11.41 4.71 14.07
C PHE A 75 11.40 5.80 15.13
N ARG A 76 12.57 6.36 15.48
CA ARG A 76 12.66 7.50 16.42
C ARG A 76 11.94 8.75 15.91
N ALA A 77 11.89 8.93 14.58
CA ALA A 77 11.18 10.04 13.94
C ALA A 77 9.68 9.78 13.73
N GLY A 78 9.15 8.60 14.11
CA GLY A 78 7.74 8.24 13.89
C GLY A 78 7.38 7.90 12.44
N ASN A 79 8.37 7.66 11.57
CA ASN A 79 8.21 7.43 10.13
C ASN A 79 8.85 6.09 9.68
N ALA A 80 8.85 5.07 10.53
CA ALA A 80 9.38 3.75 10.20
C ALA A 80 8.64 3.09 9.03
N PRO A 81 9.30 2.21 8.24
CA PRO A 81 8.59 1.35 7.29
C PRO A 81 7.68 0.36 8.04
N HIS A 82 6.73 -0.22 7.30
CA HIS A 82 5.85 -1.26 7.83
C HIS A 82 6.58 -2.61 7.91
N VAL A 83 7.49 -2.86 6.96
CA VAL A 83 8.31 -4.08 6.88
C VAL A 83 9.76 -3.68 6.63
N LEU A 84 10.69 -4.30 7.34
CA LEU A 84 12.12 -4.12 7.17
C LEU A 84 12.80 -5.48 7.02
N GLN A 85 13.63 -5.63 6.00
CA GLN A 85 14.54 -6.75 5.86
C GLN A 85 15.76 -6.56 6.77
N VAL A 86 16.02 -7.52 7.65
CA VAL A 86 17.18 -7.51 8.55
C VAL A 86 17.92 -8.83 8.40
N PHE A 87 19.24 -8.77 8.43
CA PHE A 87 20.09 -9.95 8.54
C PHE A 87 19.97 -10.59 9.93
N GLU A 88 20.34 -11.85 10.03
CA GLU A 88 20.15 -12.72 11.19
C GLU A 88 20.72 -12.13 12.49
N VAL A 89 21.94 -11.56 12.46
CA VAL A 89 22.55 -10.98 13.67
C VAL A 89 21.84 -9.70 14.10
N GLY A 90 21.40 -8.88 13.15
CA GLY A 90 20.68 -7.63 13.44
C GLY A 90 19.29 -7.83 14.07
N THR A 91 18.70 -9.01 13.89
CA THR A 91 17.36 -9.33 14.43
C THR A 91 17.36 -9.35 15.96
N ALA A 92 18.47 -9.75 16.60
CA ALA A 92 18.57 -9.80 18.06
C ALA A 92 18.62 -8.39 18.72
N THR A 93 18.89 -7.35 17.93
CA THR A 93 19.05 -5.97 18.40
C THR A 93 17.90 -5.04 18.00
N MET A 94 16.87 -5.57 17.34
CA MET A 94 15.68 -4.85 16.89
C MET A 94 14.49 -5.01 17.85
#